data_AF-A0A285P7Q5-F1
#
_entry.id   AF-A0A285P7Q5-F1
#
_cell.length_a   1.000
_cell.length_b   1.000
_cell.length_c   1.000
_cell.angle_alpha   90.00
_cell.angle_beta   90.00
_cell.angle_gamma   90.00
#
_symmetry.space_group_name_H-M   'P 1'
#
loop_
_entity.id
_entity.type
_entity.pdbx_description
1 polymer ?
#
loop_
_entity_poly.entity_id
_entity_poly.type
_entity_poly.pdbx_seq_one_letter_code
_entity_poly.pdbx_strand_id
1 'polypeptide(L)'
;MKKLIINADDFGYSRAVNYGIIDCLQYGVLTSATMMPNMPGAEHAAVLAKAHKELGVGIHLVLTCGKPLLTTHNTIVDGNGLFRNLAFYQGAYTIDADEVEAEWEAQIERFLSFGLTPTHLDSHHHINTYKIIDDVFLRLAQKYDLPVRHNMQLPERQTSTDKFEQSLEKALANEEALLAIFGDAETLEVMSHPGYLDKAIYTGSSYNYARLDEVELLTSKRVIDWLTHSQEAELVSFAHVSQRSRT
;
A
#
# COMPACT_ATOMS: atom_id res chain seq x y z
N MET A 1 -15.08 9.67 -16.93
CA MET A 1 -15.28 8.73 -15.82
C MET A 1 -14.19 9.00 -14.80
N LYS A 2 -14.58 9.11 -13.53
CA LYS A 2 -13.68 9.26 -12.39
C LYS A 2 -12.90 7.97 -12.19
N LYS A 3 -11.63 8.10 -11.80
CA LYS A 3 -10.69 6.98 -11.70
C LYS A 3 -10.62 6.50 -10.26
N LEU A 4 -11.13 5.30 -10.02
CA LEU A 4 -11.08 4.64 -8.72
C LEU A 4 -9.91 3.67 -8.67
N ILE A 5 -9.07 3.79 -7.65
CA ILE A 5 -8.01 2.84 -7.33
C ILE A 5 -8.37 2.18 -6.01
N ILE A 6 -8.55 0.86 -6.03
CA ILE A 6 -8.66 0.08 -4.80
C ILE A 6 -7.29 -0.55 -4.57
N ASN A 7 -6.58 -0.10 -3.53
CA ASN A 7 -5.23 -0.55 -3.22
C ASN A 7 -5.20 -1.48 -2.00
N ALA A 8 -4.77 -2.72 -2.20
CA ALA A 8 -4.53 -3.66 -1.12
C ALA A 8 -3.14 -3.43 -0.51
N ASP A 9 -3.11 -3.04 0.74
CA ASP A 9 -1.90 -2.92 1.54
C ASP A 9 -1.42 -4.32 1.98
N ASP A 10 -0.17 -4.37 2.42
CA ASP A 10 0.48 -5.57 2.98
C ASP A 10 0.73 -6.74 2.02
N PHE A 11 0.79 -6.51 0.70
CA PHE A 11 1.21 -7.56 -0.22
C PHE A 11 2.65 -8.01 0.11
N GLY A 12 2.87 -9.30 0.27
CA GLY A 12 4.16 -9.83 0.73
C GLY A 12 4.27 -9.98 2.25
N TYR A 13 3.26 -9.61 3.05
CA TYR A 13 3.26 -9.89 4.48
C TYR A 13 3.41 -11.40 4.75
N SER A 14 2.55 -12.21 4.13
CA SER A 14 2.60 -13.68 4.19
C SER A 14 1.96 -14.31 2.96
N ARG A 15 2.10 -15.63 2.80
CA ARG A 15 1.46 -16.34 1.68
C ARG A 15 -0.06 -16.24 1.73
N ALA A 16 -0.66 -16.28 2.92
CA ALA A 16 -2.11 -16.21 3.08
C ALA A 16 -2.66 -14.84 2.67
N VAL A 17 -1.98 -13.75 3.06
CA VAL A 17 -2.33 -12.40 2.57
C VAL A 17 -2.21 -12.32 1.06
N ASN A 18 -1.08 -12.80 0.51
CA ASN A 18 -0.88 -12.76 -0.94
C ASN A 18 -1.99 -13.47 -1.72
N TYR A 19 -2.43 -14.65 -1.26
CA TYR A 19 -3.52 -15.36 -1.93
C TYR A 19 -4.84 -14.60 -1.82
N GLY A 20 -5.17 -14.03 -0.66
CA GLY A 20 -6.39 -13.22 -0.52
C GLY A 20 -6.38 -11.99 -1.44
N ILE A 21 -5.23 -11.32 -1.57
CA ILE A 21 -5.05 -10.19 -2.50
C ILE A 21 -5.25 -10.65 -3.95
N ILE A 22 -4.63 -11.77 -4.36
CA ILE A 22 -4.80 -12.30 -5.72
C ILE A 22 -6.24 -12.75 -5.99
N ASP A 23 -6.92 -13.34 -5.01
CA ASP A 23 -8.33 -13.72 -5.17
C ASP A 23 -9.23 -12.48 -5.32
N CYS A 24 -8.94 -11.39 -4.60
CA CYS A 24 -9.66 -10.11 -4.77
C CYS A 24 -9.41 -9.46 -6.14
N LEU A 25 -8.24 -9.70 -6.75
CA LEU A 25 -7.94 -9.28 -8.12
C LEU A 25 -8.68 -10.16 -9.14
N GLN A 26 -8.62 -11.48 -9.00
CA GLN A 26 -9.14 -12.41 -9.99
C GLN A 26 -10.67 -12.53 -9.97
N TYR A 27 -11.26 -12.45 -8.78
CA TYR A 27 -12.69 -12.70 -8.56
C TYR A 27 -13.42 -11.48 -7.98
N GLY A 28 -12.75 -10.33 -7.95
CA GLY A 28 -13.27 -9.12 -7.32
C GLY A 28 -12.94 -7.86 -8.10
N VAL A 29 -12.86 -6.75 -7.36
CA VAL A 29 -12.69 -5.40 -7.92
C VAL A 29 -11.31 -4.79 -7.63
N LEU A 30 -10.37 -5.56 -7.10
CA LEU A 30 -9.04 -5.07 -6.76
C LEU A 30 -8.19 -4.85 -8.02
N THR A 31 -7.50 -3.72 -8.11
CA THR A 31 -6.63 -3.38 -9.27
C THR A 31 -5.22 -2.94 -8.88
N SER A 32 -4.99 -2.64 -7.59
CA SER A 32 -3.71 -2.15 -7.09
C SER A 32 -3.35 -2.83 -5.78
N ALA A 33 -2.05 -2.96 -5.52
CA ALA A 33 -1.53 -3.41 -4.24
C ALA A 33 -0.16 -2.78 -3.95
N THR A 34 0.27 -2.75 -2.69
CA THR A 34 1.60 -2.28 -2.28
C THR A 34 2.37 -3.39 -1.56
N MET A 35 3.59 -3.65 -2.00
CA MET A 35 4.39 -4.78 -1.53
C MET A 35 5.34 -4.39 -0.40
N MET A 36 5.35 -5.16 0.70
CA MET A 36 6.30 -5.07 1.81
C MET A 36 7.58 -5.89 1.52
N PRO A 37 8.70 -5.28 1.08
CA PRO A 37 9.84 -6.04 0.56
C PRO A 37 10.63 -6.77 1.65
N ASN A 38 10.53 -6.30 2.90
CA ASN A 38 11.20 -6.89 4.06
C ASN A 38 10.47 -8.11 4.64
N MET A 39 9.22 -8.35 4.25
CA MET A 39 8.37 -9.37 4.86
C MET A 39 8.58 -10.77 4.26
N PRO A 40 8.33 -11.85 5.02
CA PRO A 40 8.61 -13.22 4.58
C PRO A 40 7.86 -13.66 3.32
N GLY A 41 6.73 -13.03 3.01
CA GLY A 41 5.94 -13.31 1.81
C GLY A 41 6.37 -12.55 0.57
N ALA A 42 7.37 -11.65 0.63
CA ALA A 42 7.74 -10.76 -0.46
C ALA A 42 8.15 -11.49 -1.75
N GLU A 43 8.98 -12.53 -1.65
CA GLU A 43 9.38 -13.33 -2.82
C GLU A 43 8.18 -14.04 -3.47
N HIS A 44 7.27 -14.57 -2.65
CA HIS A 44 6.04 -15.18 -3.14
C HIS A 44 5.13 -14.15 -3.81
N ALA A 45 5.01 -12.95 -3.23
CA ALA A 45 4.26 -11.84 -3.81
C ALA A 45 4.85 -11.42 -5.16
N ALA A 46 6.18 -11.41 -5.29
CA ALA A 46 6.84 -11.12 -6.56
C ALA A 46 6.57 -12.16 -7.65
N VAL A 47 6.51 -13.45 -7.31
CA VAL A 47 6.09 -14.49 -8.26
C VAL A 47 4.66 -14.24 -8.75
N LEU A 48 3.74 -13.94 -7.82
CA LEU A 48 2.34 -13.66 -8.16
C LEU A 48 2.18 -12.38 -8.98
N ALA A 49 2.86 -11.29 -8.62
CA ALA A 49 2.88 -10.04 -9.39
C ALA A 49 3.40 -10.24 -10.83
N LYS A 50 4.31 -11.19 -11.04
CA LYS A 50 4.77 -11.54 -12.40
C LYS A 50 3.73 -12.32 -13.19
N ALA A 51 2.92 -13.14 -12.53
CA ALA A 51 1.85 -13.90 -13.15
C ALA A 51 0.61 -13.04 -13.45
N HIS A 52 0.39 -11.97 -12.68
CA HIS A 52 -0.77 -11.09 -12.76
C HIS A 52 -0.37 -9.66 -13.13
N LYS A 53 -0.11 -9.41 -14.42
CA LYS A 53 0.40 -8.11 -14.92
C LYS A 53 -0.65 -6.99 -14.91
N GLU A 54 -1.92 -7.35 -14.79
CA GLU A 54 -3.06 -6.48 -14.59
C GLU A 54 -3.04 -5.79 -13.22
N LEU A 55 -2.39 -6.37 -12.21
CA LEU A 55 -2.24 -5.78 -10.89
C LEU A 55 -1.16 -4.68 -10.92
N GLY A 56 -1.55 -3.45 -10.63
CA GLY A 56 -0.56 -2.40 -10.35
C GLY A 56 0.10 -2.64 -9.00
N VAL A 57 1.43 -2.77 -8.95
CA VAL A 57 2.15 -3.04 -7.70
C VAL A 57 3.07 -1.88 -7.33
N GLY A 58 2.77 -1.23 -6.21
CA GLY A 58 3.64 -0.25 -5.55
C GLY A 58 4.50 -0.86 -4.45
N ILE A 59 5.23 -0.02 -3.75
CA ILE A 59 6.10 -0.42 -2.63
C ILE A 59 5.51 0.12 -1.32
N HIS A 60 5.26 -0.81 -0.40
CA HIS A 60 4.80 -0.52 0.96
C HIS A 60 6.01 -0.45 1.88
N LEU A 61 6.52 0.76 2.10
CA LEU A 61 7.71 0.96 2.94
C LEU A 61 7.41 0.68 4.41
N VAL A 62 8.28 -0.09 5.07
CA VAL A 62 8.03 -0.64 6.42
C VAL A 62 9.09 -0.15 7.40
N LEU A 63 8.64 0.34 8.56
CA LEU A 63 9.50 0.65 9.73
C LEU A 63 8.94 0.12 11.05
N THR A 64 7.81 -0.60 10.99
CA THR A 64 6.98 -0.87 12.18
C THR A 64 6.63 -2.34 12.40
N CYS A 65 7.05 -3.25 11.52
CA CYS A 65 6.87 -4.68 11.70
C CYS A 65 7.92 -5.49 10.95
N GLY A 66 8.21 -6.69 11.48
CA GLY A 66 9.22 -7.58 10.91
C GLY A 66 10.67 -7.15 11.19
N LYS A 67 11.59 -7.74 10.44
CA LYS A 67 13.02 -7.45 10.52
C LYS A 67 13.40 -6.44 9.41
N PRO A 68 14.29 -5.46 9.67
CA PRO A 68 14.86 -4.66 8.60
C PRO A 68 15.71 -5.50 7.65
N LEU A 69 15.97 -4.95 6.46
CA LEU A 69 16.87 -5.54 5.48
C LEU A 69 18.33 -5.35 5.88
N LEU A 70 18.66 -4.19 6.45
CA LEU A 70 20.02 -3.90 6.92
C LEU A 70 20.17 -4.22 8.41
N THR A 71 21.37 -4.62 8.81
CA THR A 71 21.69 -4.99 10.21
C THR A 71 22.42 -3.90 10.97
N THR A 72 22.59 -2.72 10.36
CA THR A 72 23.41 -1.60 10.88
C THR A 72 22.62 -0.63 11.76
N HIS A 73 21.31 -0.83 11.87
CA HIS A 73 20.39 0.10 12.52
C HIS A 73 20.38 0.00 14.04
N ASN A 74 20.13 1.12 14.70
CA ASN A 74 20.12 1.26 16.16
C ASN A 74 18.86 2.00 16.65
N THR A 75 18.45 3.04 15.94
CA THR A 75 17.34 3.93 16.37
C THR A 75 15.98 3.41 15.91
N ILE A 76 15.90 2.72 14.77
CA ILE A 76 14.66 2.17 14.20
C ILE A 76 14.37 0.70 14.59
N VAL A 77 15.26 0.07 15.38
CA VAL A 77 15.12 -1.32 15.85
C VAL A 77 15.11 -1.45 17.37
N ASP A 78 14.49 -2.51 17.88
CA ASP A 78 14.52 -2.90 19.29
C ASP A 78 15.80 -3.70 19.66
N GLY A 79 15.89 -4.14 20.91
CA GLY A 79 17.03 -4.93 21.40
C GLY A 79 17.19 -6.31 20.75
N ASN A 80 16.20 -6.79 19.99
CA ASN A 80 16.25 -8.02 19.22
C ASN A 80 16.58 -7.76 17.74
N GLY A 81 16.78 -6.50 17.32
CA GLY A 81 17.00 -6.12 15.94
C GLY A 81 15.75 -6.17 15.07
N LEU A 82 14.55 -6.17 15.67
CA LEU A 82 13.27 -6.05 14.97
C LEU A 82 12.85 -4.59 14.89
N PHE A 83 12.06 -4.22 13.90
CA PHE A 83 11.50 -2.89 13.82
C PHE A 83 10.70 -2.54 15.09
N ARG A 84 10.82 -1.28 15.53
CA ARG A 84 10.03 -0.76 16.66
C ARG A 84 8.58 -0.63 16.25
N ASN A 85 7.64 -0.84 17.17
CA ASN A 85 6.22 -0.67 16.88
C ASN A 85 5.84 0.82 16.64
N LEU A 86 4.63 1.05 16.12
CA LEU A 86 4.14 2.40 15.82
C LEU A 86 4.14 3.35 17.04
N ALA A 87 3.86 2.85 18.24
CA ALA A 87 3.80 3.67 19.46
C ALA A 87 5.15 4.31 19.81
N PHE A 88 6.28 3.71 19.38
CA PHE A 88 7.58 4.33 19.51
C PHE A 88 7.67 5.65 18.75
N TYR A 89 7.20 5.70 17.50
CA TYR A 89 7.28 6.88 16.65
C TYR A 89 6.30 7.98 17.06
N GLN A 90 5.27 7.66 17.84
CA GLN A 90 4.35 8.63 18.46
C GLN A 90 4.96 9.31 19.69
N GLY A 91 6.05 8.77 20.23
CA GLY A 91 6.74 9.30 21.41
C GLY A 91 7.75 10.40 21.09
N ALA A 92 8.43 10.90 22.13
CA ALA A 92 9.48 11.92 22.02
C ALA A 92 10.87 11.32 21.72
N TYR A 93 10.94 10.22 20.97
CA TYR A 93 12.19 9.55 20.66
C TYR A 93 12.86 10.17 19.44
N THR A 94 14.18 10.21 19.44
CA THR A 94 14.96 10.63 18.29
C THR A 94 15.25 9.43 17.41
N ILE A 95 14.86 9.53 16.15
CA ILE A 95 15.22 8.59 15.08
C ILE A 95 16.34 9.20 14.24
N ASP A 96 17.23 8.36 13.76
CA ASP A 96 18.23 8.76 12.79
C ASP A 96 17.62 8.70 11.38
N ALA A 97 17.58 9.85 10.70
CA ALA A 97 17.05 9.97 9.35
C ALA A 97 17.86 9.16 8.34
N ASP A 98 19.16 9.01 8.56
CA ASP A 98 20.05 8.28 7.67
C ASP A 98 19.79 6.76 7.76
N GLU A 99 19.42 6.26 8.96
CA GLU A 99 18.99 4.86 9.12
C GLU A 99 17.68 4.59 8.36
N VAL A 100 16.71 5.52 8.44
CA VAL A 100 15.45 5.43 7.72
C VAL A 100 15.68 5.45 6.21
N GLU A 101 16.48 6.39 5.71
CA GLU A 101 16.79 6.50 4.28
C GLU A 101 17.49 5.25 3.76
N ALA A 102 18.53 4.77 4.46
CA ALA A 102 19.26 3.58 4.07
C ALA A 102 18.37 2.33 4.04
N GLU A 103 17.49 2.15 5.04
CA GLU A 103 16.58 1.02 5.09
C GLU A 103 15.53 1.06 3.97
N TRP A 104 14.92 2.21 3.74
CA TRP A 104 13.90 2.35 2.71
C TRP A 104 14.48 2.27 1.30
N GLU A 105 15.67 2.82 1.07
CA GLU A 105 16.41 2.57 -0.15
C GLU A 105 16.67 1.07 -0.35
N ALA A 106 17.12 0.36 0.69
CA ALA A 106 17.30 -1.09 0.62
C ALA A 106 15.99 -1.84 0.31
N GLN A 107 14.84 -1.38 0.82
CA GLN A 107 13.53 -1.96 0.52
C GLN A 107 13.11 -1.71 -0.93
N ILE A 108 13.34 -0.51 -1.45
CA ILE A 108 13.09 -0.17 -2.86
C ILE A 108 13.97 -1.02 -3.77
N GLU A 109 15.27 -1.08 -3.50
CA GLU A 109 16.21 -1.90 -4.28
C GLU A 109 15.88 -3.39 -4.21
N ARG A 110 15.42 -3.89 -3.05
CA ARG A 110 14.94 -5.26 -2.92
C ARG A 110 13.71 -5.51 -3.80
N PHE A 111 12.74 -4.59 -3.82
CA PHE A 111 11.59 -4.70 -4.73
C PHE A 111 12.03 -4.74 -6.19
N LEU A 112 12.93 -3.83 -6.60
CA LEU A 112 13.47 -3.77 -7.96
C LEU A 112 14.24 -5.05 -8.33
N SER A 113 14.97 -5.64 -7.38
CA SER A 113 15.71 -6.90 -7.58
C SER A 113 14.81 -8.08 -7.95
N PHE A 114 13.52 -8.01 -7.62
CA PHE A 114 12.54 -8.99 -8.07
C PHE A 114 12.21 -8.84 -9.56
N GLY A 115 12.70 -7.85 -10.28
CA GLY A 115 12.39 -7.60 -11.68
C GLY A 115 10.96 -7.08 -11.88
N LEU A 116 10.47 -6.30 -10.93
CA LEU A 116 9.20 -5.58 -10.99
C LEU A 116 9.45 -4.09 -11.20
N THR A 117 8.49 -3.41 -11.81
CA THR A 117 8.50 -1.95 -11.94
C THR A 117 7.45 -1.38 -10.99
N PRO A 118 7.84 -0.57 -9.99
CA PRO A 118 6.90 -0.04 -9.01
C PRO A 118 5.99 1.02 -9.65
N THR A 119 4.72 1.04 -9.25
CA THR A 119 3.74 2.03 -9.73
C THR A 119 3.67 3.27 -8.84
N HIS A 120 3.88 3.11 -7.53
CA HIS A 120 3.80 4.17 -6.53
C HIS A 120 4.49 3.75 -5.22
N LEU A 121 4.60 4.69 -4.29
CA LEU A 121 5.03 4.46 -2.90
C LEU A 121 3.91 4.77 -1.92
N ASP A 122 3.85 3.96 -0.87
CA ASP A 122 3.17 4.29 0.38
C ASP A 122 3.95 3.68 1.56
N SER A 123 3.36 3.69 2.76
CA SER A 123 4.05 3.11 3.91
C SER A 123 3.10 2.43 4.91
N HIS A 124 3.62 1.40 5.55
CA HIS A 124 2.92 0.62 6.57
C HIS A 124 2.66 1.47 7.81
N HIS A 125 1.42 1.40 8.30
CA HIS A 125 0.89 2.26 9.37
C HIS A 125 0.95 3.78 9.07
N HIS A 126 1.05 4.17 7.80
CA HIS A 126 1.21 5.57 7.39
C HIS A 126 2.39 6.25 8.10
N ILE A 127 3.45 5.48 8.37
CA ILE A 127 4.62 5.98 9.10
C ILE A 127 5.32 7.12 8.35
N ASN A 128 5.13 7.21 7.03
CA ASN A 128 5.56 8.33 6.19
C ASN A 128 5.01 9.70 6.61
N THR A 129 4.00 9.75 7.48
CA THR A 129 3.40 11.01 7.97
C THR A 129 4.04 11.54 9.25
N TYR A 130 5.03 10.82 9.80
CA TYR A 130 5.69 11.16 11.06
C TYR A 130 6.92 12.04 10.82
N LYS A 131 7.22 12.91 11.81
CA LYS A 131 8.30 13.90 11.73
C LYS A 131 9.63 13.29 11.27
N ILE A 132 10.34 14.00 10.40
CA ILE A 132 11.64 13.60 9.80
C ILE A 132 11.47 12.48 8.75
N ILE A 133 10.50 11.58 8.93
CA ILE A 133 10.24 10.46 8.02
C ILE A 133 9.58 10.93 6.72
N ASP A 134 8.71 11.94 6.79
CA ASP A 134 8.06 12.58 5.64
C ASP A 134 9.07 13.14 4.63
N ASP A 135 10.09 13.86 5.11
CA ASP A 135 11.15 14.40 4.28
C ASP A 135 11.96 13.30 3.60
N VAL A 136 12.30 12.23 4.32
CA VAL A 136 13.01 11.06 3.75
C VAL A 136 12.13 10.36 2.69
N PHE A 137 10.85 10.17 2.99
CA PHE A 137 9.88 9.54 2.08
C PHE A 137 9.79 10.30 0.76
N LEU A 138 9.63 11.63 0.82
CA LEU A 138 9.52 12.48 -0.36
C LEU A 138 10.83 12.53 -1.17
N ARG A 139 12.00 12.56 -0.51
CA ARG A 139 13.29 12.49 -1.21
C ARG A 139 13.43 11.19 -1.99
N LEU A 140 13.04 10.05 -1.40
CA LEU A 140 13.05 8.76 -2.10
C LEU A 140 12.01 8.73 -3.24
N ALA A 141 10.80 9.22 -3.02
CA ALA A 141 9.78 9.31 -4.07
C ALA A 141 10.29 10.12 -5.29
N GLN A 142 10.97 11.24 -5.04
CA GLN A 142 11.59 12.05 -6.10
C GLN A 142 12.79 11.35 -6.76
N LYS A 143 13.66 10.72 -5.97
CA LYS A 143 14.84 10.00 -6.46
C LYS A 143 14.47 8.88 -7.44
N TYR A 144 13.36 8.17 -7.16
CA TYR A 144 12.89 7.05 -7.98
C TYR A 144 11.79 7.44 -8.99
N ASP A 145 11.40 8.72 -9.06
CA ASP A 145 10.32 9.24 -9.91
C ASP A 145 9.01 8.46 -9.73
N LEU A 146 8.56 8.35 -8.47
CA LEU A 146 7.35 7.60 -8.11
C LEU A 146 6.24 8.51 -7.58
N PRO A 147 5.00 8.31 -8.04
CA PRO A 147 3.83 8.82 -7.35
C PRO A 147 3.75 8.27 -5.92
N VAL A 148 3.05 8.99 -5.05
CA VAL A 148 2.82 8.58 -3.66
C VAL A 148 1.34 8.53 -3.34
N ARG A 149 0.97 7.78 -2.30
CA ARG A 149 -0.36 7.85 -1.66
C ARG A 149 -0.63 9.25 -1.09
N HIS A 150 -1.85 9.77 -1.25
CA HIS A 150 -2.25 11.10 -0.77
C HIS A 150 -2.63 11.14 0.72
N ASN A 151 -1.81 10.60 1.61
CA ASN A 151 -2.11 10.56 3.06
C ASN A 151 -1.50 11.70 3.88
N MET A 152 -0.82 12.65 3.23
CA MET A 152 -0.21 13.82 3.86
C MET A 152 -0.22 15.01 2.91
N GLN A 153 0.17 16.18 3.40
CA GLN A 153 0.36 17.35 2.54
C GLN A 153 1.56 17.13 1.63
N LEU A 154 1.35 17.25 0.32
CA LEU A 154 2.37 17.00 -0.69
C LEU A 154 2.90 18.31 -1.28
N PRO A 155 4.21 18.41 -1.59
CA PRO A 155 4.74 19.50 -2.39
C PRO A 155 4.13 19.51 -3.80
N GLU A 156 4.01 20.69 -4.44
CA GLU A 156 3.36 20.83 -5.76
C GLU A 156 3.91 19.90 -6.85
N ARG A 157 5.19 19.51 -6.77
CA ARG A 157 5.84 18.66 -7.77
C ARG A 157 5.68 17.16 -7.51
N GLN A 158 5.12 16.77 -6.36
CA GLN A 158 4.95 15.37 -6.01
C GLN A 158 3.64 14.85 -6.62
N THR A 159 3.76 13.81 -7.47
CA THR A 159 2.58 13.19 -8.10
C THR A 159 1.85 12.30 -7.09
N SER A 160 0.52 12.33 -7.12
CA SER A 160 -0.39 11.54 -6.26
C SER A 160 -1.79 11.49 -6.87
N THR A 161 -2.70 10.71 -6.29
CA THR A 161 -4.15 10.86 -6.51
C THR A 161 -4.67 12.17 -5.93
N ASP A 162 -5.82 12.64 -6.40
CA ASP A 162 -6.48 13.85 -5.89
C ASP A 162 -7.01 13.64 -4.46
N LYS A 163 -7.43 12.41 -4.15
CA LYS A 163 -8.00 12.06 -2.85
C LYS A 163 -7.62 10.66 -2.38
N PHE A 164 -7.64 10.48 -1.07
CA PHE A 164 -7.41 9.22 -0.36
C PHE A 164 -8.54 8.96 0.65
N GLU A 165 -9.09 7.75 0.66
CA GLU A 165 -10.11 7.29 1.60
C GLU A 165 -9.65 6.00 2.29
N GLN A 166 -9.80 5.97 3.63
CA GLN A 166 -9.34 4.85 4.46
C GLN A 166 -10.46 3.82 4.69
N SER A 167 -11.72 4.23 4.54
CA SER A 167 -12.88 3.38 4.81
C SER A 167 -13.35 2.67 3.54
N LEU A 168 -12.89 1.44 3.35
CA LEU A 168 -13.33 0.57 2.25
C LEU A 168 -14.84 0.36 2.25
N GLU A 169 -15.43 0.03 3.41
CA GLU A 169 -16.86 -0.24 3.54
C GLU A 169 -17.72 0.95 3.12
N LYS A 170 -17.31 2.16 3.53
CA LYS A 170 -18.00 3.41 3.17
C LYS A 170 -17.88 3.68 1.67
N ALA A 171 -16.69 3.49 1.10
CA ALA A 171 -16.46 3.69 -0.33
C ALA A 171 -17.21 2.69 -1.22
N LEU A 172 -17.37 1.45 -0.75
CA LEU A 172 -18.03 0.37 -1.50
C LEU A 172 -19.47 0.08 -1.05
N ALA A 173 -20.08 1.02 -0.32
CA ALA A 173 -21.46 0.93 0.11
C ALA A 173 -22.41 0.91 -1.10
N ASN A 174 -22.27 1.89 -2.01
CA ASN A 174 -22.97 2.00 -3.29
C ASN A 174 -22.35 3.13 -4.13
N GLU A 175 -22.82 3.30 -5.37
CA GLU A 175 -22.33 4.33 -6.30
C GLU A 175 -22.52 5.75 -5.76
N GLU A 176 -23.67 6.07 -5.16
CA GLU A 176 -23.92 7.41 -4.59
C GLU A 176 -22.92 7.76 -3.48
N ALA A 177 -22.64 6.82 -2.57
CA ALA A 177 -21.65 7.00 -1.51
C ALA A 177 -20.24 7.18 -2.08
N LEU A 178 -19.87 6.40 -3.09
CA LEU A 178 -18.59 6.54 -3.78
C LEU A 178 -18.45 7.92 -4.41
N LEU A 179 -19.46 8.38 -5.15
CA LEU A 179 -19.44 9.67 -5.84
C LEU A 179 -19.42 10.85 -4.86
N ALA A 180 -20.10 10.72 -3.71
CA ALA A 180 -20.01 11.69 -2.62
C ALA A 180 -18.59 11.78 -2.04
N ILE A 181 -17.87 10.65 -1.96
CA ILE A 181 -16.46 10.65 -1.54
C ILE A 181 -15.58 11.29 -2.61
N PHE A 182 -15.81 11.02 -3.90
CA PHE A 182 -15.08 11.71 -4.97
C PHE A 182 -15.26 13.24 -4.87
N GLY A 183 -16.50 13.73 -4.82
CA GLY A 183 -16.77 15.15 -5.01
C GLY A 183 -16.17 15.65 -6.33
N ASP A 184 -15.36 16.71 -6.26
CA ASP A 184 -14.68 17.29 -7.43
C ASP A 184 -13.39 16.56 -7.84
N ALA A 185 -12.97 15.54 -7.09
CA ALA A 185 -11.76 14.76 -7.41
C ALA A 185 -11.96 13.91 -8.68
N GLU A 186 -10.93 13.81 -9.51
CA GLU A 186 -10.92 12.96 -10.70
C GLU A 186 -10.29 11.59 -10.44
N THR A 187 -9.44 11.50 -9.43
CA THR A 187 -8.76 10.27 -9.00
C THR A 187 -8.94 10.06 -7.49
N LEU A 188 -9.35 8.85 -7.10
CA LEU A 188 -9.53 8.46 -5.70
C LEU A 188 -8.80 7.14 -5.45
N GLU A 189 -7.94 7.13 -4.45
CA GLU A 189 -7.44 5.89 -3.85
C GLU A 189 -8.31 5.52 -2.64
N VAL A 190 -8.74 4.26 -2.59
CA VAL A 190 -9.36 3.63 -1.42
C VAL A 190 -8.43 2.52 -0.95
N MET A 191 -7.94 2.60 0.29
CA MET A 191 -7.11 1.54 0.85
C MET A 191 -7.95 0.33 1.28
N SER A 192 -7.31 -0.83 1.31
CA SER A 192 -7.86 -2.08 1.80
C SER A 192 -6.74 -2.97 2.36
N HIS A 193 -7.08 -3.97 3.17
CA HIS A 193 -6.19 -4.99 3.73
C HIS A 193 -6.73 -6.41 3.51
N PRO A 194 -7.23 -6.80 2.33
CA PRO A 194 -7.75 -8.14 2.11
C PRO A 194 -6.65 -9.19 2.29
N GLY A 195 -7.00 -10.33 2.88
CA GLY A 195 -6.04 -11.39 3.09
C GLY A 195 -6.63 -12.57 3.85
N TYR A 196 -6.11 -13.76 3.58
CA TYR A 196 -6.43 -14.93 4.39
C TYR A 196 -5.58 -14.99 5.65
N LEU A 197 -6.03 -15.82 6.59
CA LEU A 197 -5.36 -16.01 7.87
C LEU A 197 -4.34 -17.15 7.80
N ASP A 198 -3.14 -16.86 8.26
CA ASP A 198 -2.17 -17.85 8.69
C ASP A 198 -1.63 -17.46 10.07
N LYS A 199 -0.71 -18.28 10.61
CA LYS A 199 -0.12 -18.01 11.92
C LYS A 199 0.65 -16.69 11.96
N ALA A 200 1.28 -16.28 10.85
CA ALA A 200 2.05 -15.04 10.80
C ALA A 200 1.16 -13.81 10.96
N ILE A 201 0.00 -13.80 10.31
CA ILE A 201 -1.01 -12.74 10.51
C ILE A 201 -1.62 -12.83 11.91
N TYR A 202 -2.04 -14.03 12.33
CA TYR A 202 -2.71 -14.22 13.61
C TYR A 202 -1.87 -13.72 14.80
N THR A 203 -0.55 -13.91 14.77
CA THR A 203 0.33 -13.47 15.85
C THR A 203 0.99 -12.11 15.61
N GLY A 204 1.06 -11.64 14.36
CA GLY A 204 1.83 -10.45 13.99
C GLY A 204 1.00 -9.20 13.71
N SER A 205 -0.31 -9.33 13.51
CA SER A 205 -1.21 -8.23 13.18
C SER A 205 -2.42 -8.20 14.10
N SER A 206 -2.78 -7.03 14.62
CA SER A 206 -4.07 -6.80 15.29
C SER A 206 -5.23 -6.82 14.29
N TYR A 207 -4.98 -6.40 13.05
CA TYR A 207 -5.93 -6.48 11.95
C TYR A 207 -5.87 -7.88 11.32
N ASN A 208 -6.57 -8.83 11.93
CA ASN A 208 -6.61 -10.24 11.51
C ASN A 208 -7.96 -10.59 10.86
N TYR A 209 -9.03 -10.83 11.63
CA TYR A 209 -10.32 -11.28 11.12
C TYR A 209 -10.95 -10.32 10.12
N ALA A 210 -10.79 -9.02 10.32
CA ALA A 210 -11.32 -8.00 9.43
C ALA A 210 -10.79 -8.12 7.97
N ARG A 211 -9.62 -8.73 7.77
CA ARG A 211 -9.10 -9.02 6.42
C ARG A 211 -9.98 -9.97 5.63
N LEU A 212 -10.68 -10.88 6.31
CA LEU A 212 -11.63 -11.80 5.70
C LEU A 212 -12.90 -11.07 5.24
N ASP A 213 -13.39 -10.15 6.06
CA ASP A 213 -14.55 -9.31 5.73
C ASP A 213 -14.26 -8.46 4.49
N GLU A 214 -13.03 -7.92 4.39
CA GLU A 214 -12.60 -7.19 3.21
C GLU A 214 -12.51 -8.07 1.95
N VAL A 215 -12.02 -9.31 2.06
CA VAL A 215 -12.04 -10.28 0.95
C VAL A 215 -13.47 -10.55 0.50
N GLU A 216 -14.39 -10.78 1.44
CA GLU A 216 -15.81 -11.00 1.12
C GLU A 216 -16.42 -9.78 0.43
N LEU A 217 -16.15 -8.57 0.92
CA LEU A 217 -16.66 -7.35 0.32
C LEU A 217 -16.16 -7.13 -1.11
N LEU A 218 -14.83 -7.26 -1.31
CA LEU A 218 -14.17 -7.02 -2.60
C LEU A 218 -14.53 -8.07 -3.66
N THR A 219 -14.91 -9.27 -3.24
CA THR A 219 -15.36 -10.36 -4.14
C THR A 219 -16.88 -10.51 -4.18
N SER A 220 -17.62 -9.63 -3.48
CA SER A 220 -19.07 -9.73 -3.44
C SER A 220 -19.69 -9.40 -4.80
N LYS A 221 -20.63 -10.25 -5.23
CA LYS A 221 -21.41 -10.02 -6.46
C LYS A 221 -22.07 -8.64 -6.47
N ARG A 222 -22.56 -8.18 -5.32
CA ARG A 222 -23.15 -6.84 -5.18
C ARG A 222 -22.17 -5.76 -5.62
N VAL A 223 -20.95 -5.76 -5.07
CA VAL A 223 -19.93 -4.74 -5.37
C VAL A 223 -19.46 -4.83 -6.82
N ILE A 224 -19.16 -6.04 -7.29
CA ILE A 224 -18.75 -6.29 -8.67
C ILE A 224 -19.80 -5.79 -9.64
N ASP A 225 -21.08 -6.14 -9.42
CA ASP A 225 -22.18 -5.78 -10.31
C ASP A 225 -22.27 -4.25 -10.46
N TRP A 226 -22.38 -3.49 -9.36
CA TRP A 226 -22.60 -2.06 -9.50
C TRP A 226 -21.37 -1.32 -10.03
N LEU A 227 -20.14 -1.70 -9.65
CA LEU A 227 -18.93 -1.08 -10.18
C LEU A 227 -18.75 -1.37 -11.68
N THR A 228 -19.05 -2.59 -12.13
CA THR A 228 -18.92 -2.96 -13.55
C THR A 228 -19.94 -2.23 -14.43
N HIS A 229 -21.10 -1.88 -13.88
CA HIS A 229 -22.15 -1.15 -14.60
C HIS A 229 -22.13 0.37 -14.36
N SER A 230 -21.20 0.87 -13.55
CA SER A 230 -21.05 2.31 -13.31
C SER A 230 -20.70 3.03 -14.60
N GLN A 231 -21.37 4.16 -14.86
CA GLN A 231 -21.03 5.07 -15.94
C GLN A 231 -20.21 6.28 -15.47
N GLU A 232 -20.03 6.40 -14.15
CA GLU A 232 -19.40 7.56 -13.52
C GLU A 232 -17.99 7.24 -13.02
N ALA A 233 -17.76 6.03 -12.50
CA ALA A 233 -16.47 5.59 -11.99
C ALA A 233 -15.94 4.36 -12.74
N GLU A 234 -14.63 4.31 -12.94
CA GLU A 234 -13.95 3.15 -13.51
C GLU A 234 -12.76 2.72 -12.64
N LEU A 235 -12.54 1.42 -12.54
CA LEU A 235 -11.42 0.86 -11.81
C LEU A 235 -10.13 1.01 -12.63
N VAL A 236 -9.10 1.58 -12.01
CA VAL A 236 -7.74 1.64 -12.55
C VAL A 236 -6.74 1.26 -11.46
N SER A 237 -5.49 1.04 -11.83
CA SER A 237 -4.40 0.89 -10.87
C SER A 237 -3.61 2.18 -10.74
N PHE A 238 -2.72 2.26 -9.74
CA PHE A 238 -1.81 3.40 -9.59
C PHE A 238 -0.92 3.64 -10.82
N ALA A 239 -0.71 2.64 -11.68
CA ALA A 239 0.01 2.84 -12.93
C ALA A 239 -0.62 3.92 -13.84
N HIS A 240 -1.93 4.15 -13.71
CA HIS A 240 -2.62 5.25 -14.41
C HIS A 240 -2.12 6.62 -13.96
N VAL A 241 -1.80 6.77 -12.68
CA VAL A 241 -1.28 8.02 -12.09
C VAL A 241 0.17 8.24 -12.52
N SER A 242 1.01 7.20 -12.50
CA SER A 242 2.42 7.28 -12.90
C SER A 242 2.63 7.58 -14.39
N GLN A 243 1.63 7.30 -15.24
CA GLN A 243 1.70 7.67 -16.66
C GLN A 243 1.44 9.16 -16.90
N ARG A 244 0.63 9.81 -16.05
CA ARG A 244 0.34 11.25 -16.17
C ARG A 244 1.51 12.14 -15.77
N SER A 245 2.40 11.67 -14.89
CA SER A 245 3.59 12.45 -14.51
C SER A 245 4.65 12.51 -15.61
N ARG A 246 4.58 11.64 -16.63
CA ARG A 246 5.57 11.51 -17.70
C ARG A 246 5.18 12.19 -19.03
N THR A 247 3.99 12.80 -19.09
CA THR A 247 3.45 13.52 -20.26
C THR A 247 3.40 15.01 -19.99
#